data_AF-A0A7G5M4G3-F1
#
_entry.id   AF-A0A7G5M4G3-F1
#
_cell.length_a   1.000
_cell.length_b   1.000
_cell.length_c   1.000
_cell.angle_alpha   90.00
_cell.angle_beta   90.00
_cell.angle_gamma   90.00
#
_symmetry.space_group_name_H-M   'P 1'
#
loop_
_entity.id
_entity.type
_entity.pdbx_description
1 polymer ?
#
loop_
_entity_poly.entity_id
_entity_poly.type
_entity_poly.pdbx_seq_one_letter_code
_entity_poly.pdbx_strand_id
1 'polypeptide(L)'
;SAVEYFVSYYDYHQPEAYVPSSDTFIEKDSSISEHIEQMRLSATKTLLSRRDSLVVATVSAIYGLGAPEDYLSLRLILSVGEHIDQRQLIRHLTDLQYTRNEFELTRGAFRVRGEVWDVSPAESDTEALRIELFDGDIEQLTLFDPLTGETWRKWQRYTVYPKTHYPTTRERTWSPVDTIKEELKEPLGQLYAQNRPVEAQRLAG
;
A
#
# COMPACT_ATOMS: atom_id res chain seq x y z
N SER A 1 20.04 8.28 -13.25
CA SER A 1 18.81 9.06 -13.51
C SER A 1 17.66 8.12 -13.78
N ALA A 2 16.72 8.01 -12.84
CA ALA A 2 15.44 7.33 -13.05
C ALA A 2 14.36 8.36 -13.42
N VAL A 3 13.53 8.04 -14.41
CA VAL A 3 12.37 8.85 -14.79
C VAL A 3 11.13 8.06 -14.41
N GLU A 4 10.33 8.60 -13.51
CA GLU A 4 9.13 7.97 -12.95
C GLU A 4 7.89 8.81 -13.27
N TYR A 5 6.72 8.22 -13.07
CA TYR A 5 5.44 8.86 -13.35
C TYR A 5 4.53 8.80 -12.12
N PHE A 6 3.85 9.90 -11.83
CA PHE A 6 2.92 10.00 -10.71
C PHE A 6 1.62 10.66 -11.17
N VAL A 7 0.67 9.84 -11.61
CA VAL A 7 -0.61 10.30 -12.16
C VAL A 7 -1.78 9.71 -11.36
N SER A 8 -3.01 10.11 -11.69
CA SER A 8 -4.21 9.51 -11.06
C SER A 8 -4.26 8.03 -11.42
N TYR A 9 -4.39 7.15 -10.42
CA TYR A 9 -4.58 5.72 -10.63
C TYR A 9 -6.03 5.33 -10.94
N TYR A 10 -6.95 6.29 -10.94
CA TYR A 10 -8.33 6.04 -11.33
C TYR A 10 -8.49 6.10 -12.85
N ASP A 11 -8.90 4.99 -13.46
CA ASP A 11 -9.36 4.95 -14.86
C ASP A 11 -10.75 5.61 -14.98
N TYR A 12 -11.56 5.42 -13.94
CA TYR A 12 -12.86 6.05 -13.77
C TYR A 12 -13.03 6.46 -12.31
N HIS A 13 -13.56 7.66 -12.09
CA HIS A 13 -13.81 8.17 -10.75
C HIS A 13 -15.08 9.03 -10.72
N GLN A 14 -16.11 8.52 -10.07
CA GLN A 14 -17.29 9.25 -9.65
C GLN A 14 -17.17 9.59 -8.16
N PRO A 15 -17.09 10.88 -7.79
CA PRO A 15 -17.10 11.27 -6.39
C PRO A 15 -18.48 11.01 -5.78
N GLU A 16 -18.50 10.77 -4.48
CA GLU A 16 -19.74 10.83 -3.71
C GLU A 16 -20.29 12.25 -3.74
N ALA A 17 -21.58 12.38 -4.04
CA ALA A 17 -22.23 13.69 -4.11
C ALA A 17 -23.71 13.59 -3.74
N TYR A 18 -24.23 14.67 -3.17
CA TYR A 18 -25.65 14.85 -2.96
C TYR A 18 -26.14 16.02 -3.82
N VAL A 19 -27.19 15.80 -4.61
CA VAL A 19 -27.81 16.78 -5.51
C VAL A 19 -29.11 17.29 -4.87
N PRO A 20 -29.14 18.48 -4.26
CA PRO A 20 -30.30 18.93 -3.49
C PRO A 20 -31.54 19.17 -4.34
N SER A 21 -31.37 19.59 -5.60
CA SER A 21 -32.48 19.89 -6.50
C SER A 21 -33.32 18.67 -6.88
N SER A 22 -32.74 17.47 -6.81
CA SER A 22 -33.40 16.21 -7.17
C SER A 22 -33.43 15.21 -6.00
N ASP A 23 -33.03 15.62 -4.80
CA ASP A 23 -32.87 14.76 -3.60
C ASP A 23 -32.16 13.44 -3.93
N THR A 24 -31.09 13.53 -4.73
CA THR A 24 -30.38 12.35 -5.24
C THR A 24 -29.03 12.22 -4.57
N PHE A 25 -28.79 11.06 -3.95
CA PHE A 25 -27.47 10.66 -3.50
C PHE A 25 -26.79 9.85 -4.61
N ILE A 26 -25.59 10.27 -4.98
CA ILE A 26 -24.73 9.62 -5.95
C ILE A 26 -23.61 8.97 -5.15
N GLU A 27 -23.63 7.64 -5.11
CA GLU A 27 -22.58 6.86 -4.45
C GLU A 27 -21.24 7.03 -5.18
N LYS A 28 -20.15 6.94 -4.40
CA LYS A 28 -18.82 6.84 -4.97
C LYS A 28 -18.72 5.56 -5.80
N ASP A 29 -18.26 5.70 -7.03
CA ASP A 29 -17.89 4.57 -7.88
C ASP A 29 -16.55 4.87 -8.54
N SER A 30 -15.66 3.89 -8.58
CA SER A 30 -14.32 4.11 -9.12
C SER A 30 -13.66 2.82 -9.57
N SER A 31 -12.91 2.90 -10.66
CA SER A 31 -12.05 1.81 -11.15
C SER A 31 -10.59 2.24 -11.03
N ILE A 32 -9.75 1.34 -10.52
CA ILE A 32 -8.33 1.57 -10.29
C ILE A 32 -7.51 0.81 -11.32
N SER A 33 -6.51 1.48 -11.89
CA SER A 33 -5.49 0.87 -12.73
C SER A 33 -4.33 0.38 -11.88
N GLU A 34 -4.16 -0.95 -11.81
CA GLU A 34 -3.06 -1.56 -11.04
C GLU A 34 -1.67 -1.14 -11.54
N HIS A 35 -1.53 -0.95 -12.85
CA HIS A 35 -0.25 -0.52 -13.45
C HIS A 35 0.10 0.90 -13.03
N ILE A 36 -0.87 1.82 -13.03
CA ILE A 36 -0.62 3.20 -12.60
C ILE A 36 -0.33 3.28 -11.11
N GLU A 37 -1.01 2.46 -10.29
CA GLU A 37 -0.74 2.40 -8.86
C GLU A 37 0.70 1.94 -8.58
N GLN A 38 1.18 0.92 -9.31
CA GLN A 38 2.58 0.53 -9.22
C GLN A 38 3.54 1.63 -9.67
N MET A 39 3.26 2.33 -10.78
CA MET A 39 4.11 3.44 -11.22
C MET A 39 4.22 4.52 -10.13
N ARG A 40 3.13 4.79 -9.41
CA ARG A 40 3.14 5.71 -8.26
C ARG A 40 3.98 5.18 -7.10
N LEU A 41 3.87 3.89 -6.77
CA LEU A 41 4.71 3.25 -5.74
C LEU A 41 6.20 3.29 -6.13
N SER A 42 6.52 3.05 -7.40
CA SER A 42 7.87 3.15 -7.96
C SER A 42 8.41 4.58 -7.81
N ALA A 43 7.61 5.58 -8.19
CA ALA A 43 7.97 6.99 -8.04
C ALA A 43 8.26 7.36 -6.58
N THR A 44 7.41 6.94 -5.64
CA THR A 44 7.61 7.18 -4.20
C THR A 44 8.87 6.50 -3.68
N LYS A 45 9.10 5.21 -4.00
CA LYS A 45 10.34 4.50 -3.64
C LYS A 45 11.56 5.24 -4.19
N THR A 46 11.54 5.60 -5.46
CA THR A 46 12.66 6.27 -6.14
C THR A 46 12.97 7.61 -5.49
N LEU A 47 11.97 8.46 -5.21
CA LEU A 47 12.17 9.74 -4.53
C LEU A 47 12.76 9.59 -3.12
N LEU A 48 12.34 8.56 -2.38
CA LEU A 48 12.76 8.39 -0.98
C LEU A 48 14.10 7.65 -0.83
N SER A 49 14.52 6.87 -1.84
CA SER A 49 15.72 6.04 -1.76
C SER A 49 16.94 6.61 -2.50
N ARG A 50 16.76 7.56 -3.42
CA ARG A 50 17.86 8.15 -4.20
C ARG A 50 17.66 9.63 -4.49
N ARG A 51 18.76 10.31 -4.84
CA ARG A 51 18.76 11.74 -5.18
C ARG A 51 18.67 12.01 -6.69
N ASP A 52 18.98 11.04 -7.53
CA ASP A 52 19.03 11.18 -9.00
C ASP A 52 17.72 10.76 -9.68
N SER A 53 16.61 11.41 -9.31
CA SER A 53 15.27 11.09 -9.78
C SER A 53 14.55 12.28 -10.42
N LEU A 54 13.80 12.01 -11.48
CA LEU A 54 12.83 12.92 -12.07
C LEU A 54 11.44 12.26 -12.03
N VAL A 55 10.43 12.95 -11.53
CA VAL A 55 9.05 12.46 -11.53
C VAL A 55 8.19 13.38 -12.39
N VAL A 56 7.52 12.82 -13.40
CA VAL A 56 6.50 13.52 -14.19
C VAL A 56 5.15 13.28 -13.53
N ALA A 57 4.52 14.36 -13.06
CA ALA A 57 3.31 14.24 -12.25
C ALA A 57 2.13 15.08 -12.78
N THR A 58 0.91 14.62 -12.51
CA THR A 58 -0.32 15.42 -12.68
C THR A 58 -0.69 16.13 -11.38
N VAL A 59 -1.83 16.83 -11.37
CA VAL A 59 -2.44 17.41 -10.16
C VAL A 59 -2.67 16.36 -9.06
N SER A 60 -2.65 15.06 -9.38
CA SER A 60 -2.67 14.00 -8.35
C SER A 60 -1.56 14.13 -7.30
N ALA A 61 -0.45 14.81 -7.59
CA ALA A 61 0.65 15.03 -6.66
C ALA A 61 0.34 15.99 -5.49
N ILE A 62 -0.74 16.77 -5.58
CA ILE A 62 -1.15 17.66 -4.47
C ILE A 62 -2.19 17.02 -3.54
N TYR A 63 -2.68 15.82 -3.88
CA TYR A 63 -3.57 15.07 -2.99
C TYR A 63 -2.76 14.38 -1.90
N GLY A 64 -3.38 14.19 -0.74
CA GLY A 64 -2.73 13.60 0.43
C GLY A 64 -2.12 12.22 0.12
N LEU A 65 -1.04 11.90 0.82
CA LEU A 65 -0.47 10.57 0.96
C LEU A 65 -0.17 10.37 2.45
N GLY A 66 0.10 9.12 2.87
CA GLY A 66 0.68 8.88 4.19
C GLY A 66 2.01 9.62 4.38
N ALA A 67 2.38 9.87 5.64
CA ALA A 67 3.62 10.55 5.93
C ALA A 67 4.82 9.74 5.40
N PRO A 68 5.82 10.38 4.75
CA PRO A 68 7.00 9.68 4.21
C PRO A 68 7.74 8.84 5.27
N GLU A 69 7.79 9.34 6.50
CA GLU A 69 8.42 8.66 7.63
C GLU A 69 7.71 7.34 7.96
N ASP A 70 6.38 7.32 7.89
CA ASP A 70 5.59 6.12 8.15
C ASP A 70 5.84 5.07 7.06
N TYR A 71 5.81 5.49 5.79
CA TYR A 71 6.11 4.62 4.65
C TYR A 71 7.51 4.00 4.76
N LEU A 72 8.51 4.81 5.12
CA LEU A 72 9.88 4.33 5.29
C LEU A 72 10.03 3.46 6.54
N SER A 73 9.33 3.75 7.63
CA SER A 73 9.46 3.01 8.89
C SER A 73 9.03 1.55 8.76
N LEU A 74 8.08 1.27 7.87
CA LEU A 74 7.53 -0.07 7.68
C LEU A 74 8.33 -0.96 6.73
N ARG A 75 9.30 -0.41 5.97
CA ARG A 75 10.07 -1.18 4.99
C ARG A 75 10.71 -2.43 5.60
N LEU A 76 10.64 -3.55 4.89
CA LEU A 76 11.31 -4.79 5.26
C LEU A 76 12.70 -4.79 4.61
N ILE A 77 13.73 -4.70 5.44
CA ILE A 77 15.12 -4.77 5.00
C ILE A 77 15.60 -6.19 5.23
N LEU A 78 16.17 -6.80 4.19
CA LEU A 78 16.70 -8.17 4.23
C LEU A 78 18.18 -8.14 3.89
N SER A 79 19.00 -8.82 4.66
CA SER A 79 20.44 -8.98 4.39
C SER A 79 20.86 -10.44 4.43
N VAL A 80 21.73 -10.85 3.50
CA VAL A 80 22.31 -12.21 3.54
C VAL A 80 23.13 -12.37 4.83
N GLY A 81 22.96 -13.51 5.50
CA GLY A 81 23.55 -13.84 6.80
C GLY A 81 22.76 -13.35 8.01
N GLU A 82 21.61 -12.69 7.81
CA GLU A 82 20.71 -12.30 8.90
C GLU A 82 19.80 -13.46 9.29
N HIS A 83 19.62 -13.66 10.60
CA HIS A 83 18.67 -14.62 11.15
C HIS A 83 17.26 -14.02 11.19
N ILE A 84 16.27 -14.71 10.64
CA ILE A 84 14.88 -14.25 10.58
C ILE A 84 13.89 -15.37 10.93
N ASP A 85 13.01 -15.07 11.90
CA ASP A 85 11.90 -15.97 12.22
C ASP A 85 10.82 -15.89 11.12
N GLN A 86 10.40 -17.04 10.61
CA GLN A 86 9.42 -17.10 9.53
C GLN A 86 8.06 -16.49 9.90
N ARG A 87 7.64 -16.56 11.17
CA ARG A 87 6.37 -15.95 11.60
C ARG A 87 6.50 -14.43 11.65
N GLN A 88 7.66 -13.92 12.04
CA GLN A 88 7.96 -12.49 11.97
C GLN A 88 7.96 -12.00 10.52
N LEU A 89 8.58 -12.74 9.59
CA LEU A 89 8.59 -12.40 8.17
C LEU A 89 7.17 -12.31 7.59
N ILE A 90 6.29 -13.29 7.90
CA ILE A 90 4.87 -13.24 7.49
C ILE A 90 4.17 -12.00 8.04
N ARG A 91 4.36 -11.71 9.34
CA ARG A 91 3.74 -10.55 9.99
C ARG A 91 4.19 -9.26 9.33
N HIS A 92 5.49 -9.09 9.11
CA HIS A 92 6.03 -7.89 8.47
C HIS A 92 5.51 -7.72 7.04
N LEU A 93 5.50 -8.79 6.22
CA LEU A 93 4.90 -8.74 4.89
C LEU A 93 3.39 -8.40 4.94
N THR A 94 2.68 -8.88 5.96
CA THR A 94 1.27 -8.53 6.19
C THR A 94 1.10 -7.06 6.58
N ASP A 95 2.00 -6.51 7.40
CA ASP A 95 2.01 -5.08 7.77
C ASP A 95 2.34 -4.18 6.56
N LEU A 96 3.12 -4.69 5.61
CA LEU A 96 3.33 -4.10 4.28
C LEU A 96 2.11 -4.24 3.35
N GLN A 97 1.04 -4.90 3.81
CA GLN A 97 -0.20 -5.21 3.07
C GLN A 97 -0.03 -6.20 1.91
N TYR A 98 0.96 -7.09 2.00
CA TYR A 98 1.14 -8.15 1.01
C TYR A 98 0.21 -9.32 1.32
N THR A 99 -0.31 -9.94 0.27
CA THR A 99 -1.19 -11.10 0.40
C THR A 99 -0.41 -12.40 0.19
N ARG A 100 -0.61 -13.40 1.03
CA ARG A 100 -0.06 -14.73 0.79
C ARG A 100 -0.88 -15.44 -0.30
N ASN A 101 -0.23 -15.93 -1.35
CA ASN A 101 -0.84 -16.75 -2.39
C ASN A 101 0.14 -17.86 -2.81
N GLU A 102 -0.20 -19.12 -2.55
CA GLU A 102 0.72 -20.25 -2.79
C GLU A 102 0.87 -20.63 -4.27
N PHE A 103 -0.12 -20.26 -5.09
CA PHE A 103 -0.21 -20.66 -6.50
C PHE A 103 0.33 -19.57 -7.41
N GLU A 104 -0.21 -18.36 -7.29
CA GLU A 104 0.06 -17.25 -8.18
C GLU A 104 0.86 -16.16 -7.47
N LEU A 105 1.95 -15.73 -8.11
CA LEU A 105 2.83 -14.68 -7.58
C LEU A 105 2.50 -13.34 -8.24
N THR A 106 1.31 -12.82 -7.97
CA THR A 106 0.89 -11.49 -8.41
C THR A 106 1.62 -10.40 -7.64
N ARG A 107 1.58 -9.17 -8.17
CA ARG A 107 2.19 -7.99 -7.56
C ARG A 107 1.64 -7.72 -6.16
N GLY A 108 2.53 -7.42 -5.21
CA GLY A 108 2.15 -7.24 -3.82
C GLY A 108 1.64 -8.52 -3.16
N ALA A 109 2.08 -9.68 -3.65
CA ALA A 109 1.83 -10.97 -3.04
C ALA A 109 3.15 -11.68 -2.71
N PHE A 110 3.07 -12.71 -1.87
CA PHE A 110 4.19 -13.60 -1.59
C PHE A 110 3.73 -15.04 -1.48
N ARG A 111 4.65 -15.97 -1.70
CA ARG A 111 4.43 -17.42 -1.55
C ARG A 111 5.57 -18.08 -0.82
N VAL A 112 5.27 -19.19 -0.16
CA VAL A 112 6.22 -19.93 0.67
C VAL A 112 6.23 -21.39 0.23
N ARG A 113 7.42 -21.91 -0.07
CA ARG A 113 7.65 -23.30 -0.47
C ARG A 113 8.84 -23.87 0.31
N GLY A 114 8.57 -24.39 1.50
CA GLY A 114 9.60 -24.82 2.43
C GLY A 114 10.45 -23.63 2.87
N GLU A 115 11.74 -23.66 2.54
CA GLU A 115 12.70 -22.61 2.87
C GLU A 115 12.83 -21.52 1.79
N VAL A 116 12.10 -21.66 0.68
CA VAL A 116 12.10 -20.69 -0.42
C VAL A 116 10.88 -19.80 -0.33
N TRP A 117 11.11 -18.50 -0.25
CA TRP A 117 10.08 -17.47 -0.21
C TRP A 117 10.21 -16.60 -1.44
N ASP A 118 9.16 -16.55 -2.26
CA ASP A 118 9.10 -15.59 -3.35
C ASP A 118 8.17 -14.44 -2.95
N VAL A 119 8.65 -13.20 -3.08
CA VAL A 119 7.94 -11.96 -2.80
C VAL A 119 7.90 -11.14 -4.08
N SER A 120 6.72 -10.68 -4.48
CA SER A 120 6.53 -9.82 -5.66
C SER A 120 6.36 -8.37 -5.20
N PRO A 121 7.40 -7.52 -5.29
CA PRO A 121 7.35 -6.13 -4.82
C PRO A 121 6.22 -5.37 -5.51
N ALA A 122 5.46 -4.59 -4.75
CA ALA A 122 4.29 -3.88 -5.26
C ALA A 122 4.67 -2.76 -6.25
N GLU A 123 5.88 -2.24 -6.11
CA GLU A 123 6.43 -1.16 -6.92
C GLU A 123 7.21 -1.65 -8.15
N SER A 124 7.21 -2.96 -8.42
CA SER A 124 7.97 -3.59 -9.50
C SER A 124 7.07 -4.36 -10.45
N ASP A 125 7.31 -4.18 -11.76
CA ASP A 125 6.62 -4.94 -12.82
C ASP A 125 7.49 -6.03 -13.45
N THR A 126 8.79 -5.98 -13.20
CA THR A 126 9.76 -6.82 -13.91
C THR A 126 10.44 -7.82 -12.98
N GLU A 127 10.58 -7.48 -11.71
CA GLU A 127 11.39 -8.24 -10.76
C GLU A 127 10.58 -8.72 -9.56
N ALA A 128 10.74 -10.00 -9.22
CA ALA A 128 10.37 -10.59 -7.94
C ALA A 128 11.63 -10.99 -7.16
N LEU A 129 11.51 -11.02 -5.84
CA LEU A 129 12.56 -11.41 -4.92
C LEU A 129 12.36 -12.84 -4.45
N ARG A 130 13.38 -13.68 -4.60
CA ARG A 130 13.50 -14.98 -3.93
C ARG A 130 14.42 -14.86 -2.72
N ILE A 131 13.93 -15.30 -1.57
CA ILE A 131 14.65 -15.41 -0.30
C ILE A 131 14.80 -16.90 -0.01
N GLU A 132 16.04 -17.37 0.04
CA GLU A 132 16.36 -18.75 0.42
C GLU A 132 16.86 -18.74 1.85
N LEU A 133 16.18 -19.49 2.72
CA LEU A 133 16.50 -19.64 4.12
C LEU A 133 17.20 -20.98 4.37
N PHE A 134 18.01 -21.06 5.43
CA PHE A 134 18.50 -22.33 5.97
C PHE A 134 18.60 -22.20 7.48
N ASP A 135 17.92 -23.07 8.23
CA ASP A 135 17.85 -23.01 9.71
C ASP A 135 17.51 -21.60 10.28
N GLY A 136 16.74 -20.82 9.52
CA GLY A 136 16.32 -19.46 9.88
C GLY A 136 17.27 -18.35 9.43
N ASP A 137 18.42 -18.65 8.83
CA ASP A 137 19.33 -17.66 8.27
C ASP A 137 19.05 -17.41 6.79
N ILE A 138 19.13 -16.15 6.36
CA ILE A 138 19.03 -15.78 4.94
C ILE A 138 20.34 -16.17 4.23
N GLU A 139 20.34 -17.27 3.48
CA GLU A 139 21.50 -17.68 2.70
C GLU A 139 21.64 -16.91 1.39
N GLN A 140 20.50 -16.59 0.75
CA GLN A 140 20.53 -15.98 -0.57
C GLN A 140 19.32 -15.10 -0.84
N LEU A 141 19.58 -13.95 -1.47
CA LEU A 141 18.58 -13.08 -2.06
C LEU A 141 18.80 -13.02 -3.57
N THR A 142 17.81 -13.44 -4.37
CA THR A 142 17.91 -13.50 -5.83
C THR A 142 16.76 -12.75 -6.46
N LEU A 143 17.03 -11.87 -7.42
CA LEU A 143 15.97 -11.31 -8.26
C LEU A 143 15.73 -12.20 -9.48
N PHE A 144 14.46 -12.35 -9.83
CA PHE A 144 14.04 -13.15 -10.97
C PHE A 144 12.81 -12.54 -11.64
N ASP A 145 12.60 -12.88 -12.90
CA ASP A 145 11.39 -12.54 -13.65
C ASP A 145 10.21 -13.41 -13.17
N PRO A 146 9.12 -12.83 -12.63
CA PRO A 146 7.99 -13.60 -12.11
C PRO A 146 7.18 -14.34 -13.18
N LEU A 147 7.28 -13.93 -14.45
CA LEU A 147 6.58 -14.52 -15.59
C LEU A 147 7.38 -15.70 -16.19
N THR A 148 8.68 -15.51 -16.41
CA THR A 148 9.54 -16.52 -17.07
C THR A 148 10.28 -17.42 -16.09
N GLY A 149 10.47 -16.97 -14.84
CA GLY A 149 11.29 -17.64 -13.84
C GLY A 149 12.79 -17.44 -14.03
N GLU A 150 13.22 -16.65 -15.03
CA GLU A 150 14.63 -16.38 -15.27
C GLU A 150 15.25 -15.64 -14.08
N THR A 151 16.26 -16.25 -13.47
CA THR A 151 17.02 -15.63 -12.38
C THR A 151 18.07 -14.68 -12.95
N TRP A 152 18.21 -13.50 -12.37
CA TRP A 152 19.19 -12.53 -12.82
C TRP A 152 20.42 -12.51 -11.92
N ARG A 153 20.40 -11.68 -10.87
CA ARG A 153 21.55 -11.47 -9.98
C ARG A 153 21.19 -11.72 -8.53
N LYS A 154 22.19 -12.21 -7.79
CA LYS A 154 22.17 -12.29 -6.33
C LYS A 154 22.45 -10.92 -5.73
N TRP A 155 21.82 -10.64 -4.59
CA TRP A 155 22.01 -9.41 -3.83
C TRP A 155 22.45 -9.71 -2.41
N GLN A 156 23.29 -8.84 -1.86
CA GLN A 156 23.67 -8.91 -0.44
C GLN A 156 22.59 -8.32 0.48
N ARG A 157 21.82 -7.36 -0.03
CA ARG A 157 20.76 -6.68 0.71
C ARG A 157 19.65 -6.26 -0.25
N TYR A 158 18.40 -6.44 0.17
CA TYR A 158 17.22 -5.98 -0.54
C TYR A 158 16.25 -5.28 0.42
N THR A 159 15.39 -4.41 -0.09
CA THR A 159 14.38 -3.74 0.72
C THR A 159 13.03 -3.83 0.02
N VAL A 160 12.06 -4.42 0.70
CA VAL A 160 10.66 -4.52 0.26
C VAL A 160 9.90 -3.34 0.88
N TYR A 161 9.14 -2.63 0.06
CA TYR A 161 8.38 -1.44 0.46
C TYR A 161 6.89 -1.77 0.63
N PRO A 162 6.10 -0.92 1.32
CA PRO A 162 4.65 -1.12 1.44
C PRO A 162 3.92 -1.15 0.09
N LYS A 163 2.85 -1.95 0.02
CA LYS A 163 1.95 -2.04 -1.15
C LYS A 163 1.05 -0.80 -1.33
N THR A 164 1.08 0.15 -0.41
CA THR A 164 0.19 1.31 -0.43
C THR A 164 0.89 2.56 0.09
N HIS A 165 0.44 3.74 -0.38
CA HIS A 165 0.83 5.04 0.16
C HIS A 165 0.19 5.37 1.51
N TYR A 166 -0.76 4.57 2.00
CA TYR A 166 -1.42 4.76 3.30
C TYR A 166 -1.20 3.57 4.22
N PRO A 167 0.06 3.20 4.49
CA PRO A 167 0.30 2.03 5.29
C PRO A 167 -0.10 2.35 6.73
N THR A 168 -1.08 1.60 7.23
CA THR A 168 -1.63 1.80 8.58
C THR A 168 -1.25 0.61 9.43
N THR A 169 -0.54 0.84 10.52
CA THR A 169 -0.32 -0.18 11.56
C THR A 169 -1.63 -0.45 12.29
N ARG A 170 -1.89 -1.70 12.71
CA ARG A 170 -3.09 -2.05 13.50
C ARG A 170 -3.33 -1.11 14.68
N GLU A 171 -2.28 -0.71 15.39
CA GLU A 171 -2.37 0.19 16.56
C GLU A 171 -2.97 1.57 16.21
N ARG A 172 -2.66 2.11 15.02
CA ARG A 172 -3.19 3.39 14.53
C ARG A 172 -4.63 3.29 14.01
N THR A 173 -5.13 2.09 13.73
CA THR A 173 -6.52 1.90 13.25
C THR A 173 -7.55 2.03 14.38
N TRP A 174 -7.19 1.68 15.62
CA TRP A 174 -8.16 1.66 16.73
C TRP A 174 -8.30 3.00 17.46
N SER A 175 -7.22 3.79 17.54
CA SER A 175 -7.19 5.09 18.21
C SER A 175 -8.23 6.13 17.69
N PRO A 176 -8.52 6.24 16.38
CA PRO A 176 -9.40 7.30 15.88
C PRO A 176 -10.88 7.02 16.13
N VAL A 177 -11.29 5.76 16.34
CA VAL A 177 -12.71 5.40 16.39
C VAL A 177 -13.43 6.10 17.53
N ASP A 178 -12.80 6.18 18.70
CA ASP A 178 -13.38 6.84 19.87
C ASP A 178 -13.40 8.37 19.68
N THR A 179 -12.36 8.94 19.07
CA THR A 179 -12.32 10.36 18.71
C THR A 179 -13.43 10.72 17.71
N ILE A 180 -13.61 9.92 16.66
CA ILE A 180 -14.66 10.13 15.65
C ILE A 180 -16.04 10.07 16.30
N LYS A 181 -16.28 9.12 17.21
CA LYS A 181 -17.55 9.04 17.95
C LYS A 181 -17.80 10.26 18.83
N GLU A 182 -16.75 10.80 19.45
CA GLU A 182 -16.86 12.02 20.27
C GLU A 182 -17.15 13.24 19.40
N GLU A 183 -16.40 13.42 18.31
CA GLU A 183 -16.60 14.50 17.33
C GLU A 183 -17.99 14.44 16.72
N LEU A 184 -18.55 13.24 16.48
CA LEU A 184 -19.89 13.06 15.91
C LEU A 184 -21.02 13.63 16.78
N LYS A 185 -20.83 13.72 18.11
CA LYS A 185 -21.89 14.20 19.02
C LYS A 185 -22.28 15.65 18.76
N GLU A 186 -21.32 16.51 18.49
CA GLU A 186 -21.56 17.94 18.29
C GLU A 186 -22.36 18.22 16.99
N PRO A 187 -21.96 17.70 15.80
CA PRO A 187 -22.73 17.82 14.56
C PRO A 187 -24.16 17.26 14.69
N LEU A 188 -24.33 16.10 15.35
CA LEU A 188 -25.66 15.54 15.58
C LEU A 188 -26.52 16.47 16.46
N GLY A 189 -25.96 17.02 17.53
CA GLY A 189 -26.63 17.99 18.39
C GLY A 189 -27.07 19.24 17.62
N GLN A 190 -26.21 19.76 16.74
CA GLN A 190 -26.53 20.90 15.87
C GLN A 190 -27.67 20.59 14.90
N LEU A 191 -27.68 19.41 14.27
CA LEU A 191 -28.74 19.00 13.34
C LEU A 191 -30.09 18.82 14.05
N TYR A 192 -30.10 18.23 15.24
CA TYR A 192 -31.32 18.13 16.05
C TYR A 192 -31.84 19.51 16.47
N ALA A 193 -30.96 20.42 16.92
CA ALA A 193 -31.34 21.78 17.28
C ALA A 193 -31.90 22.58 16.08
N GLN A 194 -31.49 22.26 14.86
CA GLN A 194 -31.98 22.85 13.61
C GLN A 194 -33.25 22.17 13.06
N ASN A 195 -33.87 21.22 13.79
CA ASN A 195 -35.00 20.41 13.32
C ASN A 195 -34.69 19.63 12.01
N ARG A 196 -33.48 19.07 11.89
CA ARG A 196 -33.01 18.27 10.74
C ARG A 196 -32.77 16.79 11.12
N PRO A 197 -33.81 16.05 11.57
CA PRO A 197 -33.65 14.71 12.10
C PRO A 197 -33.26 13.67 11.04
N VAL A 198 -33.63 13.89 9.77
CA VAL A 198 -33.30 12.98 8.66
C VAL A 198 -31.81 13.05 8.35
N GLU A 199 -31.23 14.24 8.34
CA GLU A 199 -29.79 14.41 8.12
C GLU A 199 -28.97 13.93 9.30
N ALA A 200 -29.47 14.09 10.54
CA ALA A 200 -28.84 13.50 11.71
C ALA A 200 -28.82 11.96 11.61
N GLN A 201 -29.91 11.35 11.16
CA GLN A 201 -29.99 9.91 10.94
C GLN A 201 -29.06 9.43 9.81
N ARG A 202 -28.90 10.20 8.74
CA ARG A 202 -27.94 9.91 7.66
C ARG A 202 -26.48 10.01 8.13
N LEU A 203 -26.16 10.98 8.99
CA LEU A 203 -24.80 11.18 9.51
C LEU A 203 -24.38 10.15 10.58
N ALA A 204 -25.34 9.58 11.31
CA ALA A 204 -25.09 8.61 12.37
C ALA A 204 -24.94 7.15 11.88
N GLY A 205 -25.33 6.85 10.64
CA GLY A 205 -25.23 5.53 10.02
C GLY A 205 -23.87 5.29 9.40
#